data_AF-A0A0B3ATT1-F1
#
_entry.id   AF-A0A0B3ATT1-F1
#
_cell.length_a   1.000
_cell.length_b   1.000
_cell.length_c   1.000
_cell.angle_alpha   90.00
_cell.angle_beta   90.00
_cell.angle_gamma   90.00
#
_symmetry.space_group_name_H-M   'P 1'
#
loop_
_entity.id
_entity.type
_entity.pdbx_description
1 polymer ?
#
loop_
_entity_poly.entity_id
_entity_poly.type
_entity_poly.pdbx_seq_one_letter_code
_entity_poly.pdbx_strand_id
1 'polypeptide(L)'
;MEAKKLVIFNVSLIYLIFSFGLVSSDLCSVQSSCNPNNTVFKMFSQSNSHAERYDQTNFNYYLCCDFSYPNPHTNSDSRQNKVASLSSITNAHVQAPEQTSYTNNVYFGDLNCVSSSGSCSSTYPIQMFSLSGATNAHVGTFNEYNLKVCCKQARPCGDGILQKPNSYLINEICDDGALNGVYSDIAPYNCNKYCNGTGPHCGDDVIDISFETCDDGGKLSEDGCSNICKLETAAFWVNSEGQRIGTFNSTDIPAHIGETVQLIFNNTGRDLTGSYSFEIFEDDPAFDDEIRTGINAIPGTFSRAGWGRVIGVWTITEEDYSITEIGDYDGFYFKVEGYESPKLRILPSDVTPWCSNYEDESSCKDCNYIGCDAAENSVNEKVFEAFPDIWNDTKCGDEVAGPDPSCTYLMLCKCIWNSSTNKCDYTWGSSPGLDCDPDSSIPAIGNCKYSESTVDTCDDGFLEYSWSTIWAWGADNGYTAYGNGPSDEVADYVLANGLYYYDPFKLSQKCIGGSNIIPCPAEIQLPFFGFYNLIITIFLIVGIYSMISLRKN
;
A
#
# COMPACT_ATOMS: atom_id res chain seq x y z
N MET A 1 76.22 50.28 -12.95
CA MET A 1 74.76 50.08 -13.07
C MET A 1 74.44 49.39 -14.40
N GLU A 2 75.12 48.28 -14.74
CA GLU A 2 74.99 47.64 -16.06
C GLU A 2 75.00 46.10 -16.06
N ALA A 3 75.30 45.41 -14.95
CA ALA A 3 75.36 43.95 -14.95
C ALA A 3 74.05 43.23 -14.55
N LYS A 4 73.08 43.94 -13.94
CA LYS A 4 71.80 43.34 -13.51
C LYS A 4 70.65 43.44 -14.53
N LYS A 5 70.80 44.22 -15.60
CA LYS A 5 69.78 44.37 -16.66
C LYS A 5 69.89 43.32 -17.77
N LEU A 6 71.05 42.70 -17.97
CA LEU A 6 71.27 41.73 -19.06
C LEU A 6 70.78 40.30 -18.75
N VAL A 7 70.72 39.92 -17.47
CA VAL A 7 70.24 38.59 -17.05
C VAL A 7 68.70 38.52 -17.04
N ILE A 8 68.03 39.63 -16.68
CA ILE A 8 66.56 39.68 -16.68
C ILE A 8 66.00 39.68 -18.11
N PHE A 9 66.69 40.31 -19.07
CA PHE A 9 66.24 40.35 -20.47
C PHE A 9 66.35 38.98 -21.17
N ASN A 10 67.35 38.15 -20.83
CA ASN A 10 67.51 36.81 -21.42
C ASN A 10 66.62 35.74 -20.78
N VAL A 11 66.32 35.85 -19.47
CA VAL A 11 65.37 34.93 -18.81
C VAL A 11 63.93 35.25 -19.23
N SER A 12 63.57 36.52 -19.43
CA SER A 12 62.25 36.90 -19.95
C SER A 12 62.03 36.54 -21.42
N LEU A 13 63.07 36.54 -22.26
CA LEU A 13 62.96 36.12 -23.67
C LEU A 13 62.84 34.59 -23.83
N ILE A 14 63.51 33.81 -22.97
CA ILE A 14 63.38 32.34 -22.93
C ILE A 14 62.01 31.93 -22.35
N TYR A 15 61.47 32.68 -21.38
CA TYR A 15 60.10 32.47 -20.90
C TYR A 15 59.04 32.89 -21.93
N LEU A 16 59.28 33.96 -22.71
CA LEU A 16 58.37 34.35 -23.80
C LEU A 16 58.34 33.33 -24.94
N ILE A 17 59.49 32.72 -25.29
CA ILE A 17 59.55 31.67 -26.32
C ILE A 17 58.88 30.37 -25.84
N PHE A 18 58.86 30.10 -24.52
CA PHE A 18 58.07 29.01 -23.94
C PHE A 18 56.58 29.34 -23.72
N SER A 19 56.18 30.62 -23.82
CA SER A 19 54.80 31.07 -23.63
C SER A 19 54.03 31.32 -24.93
N PHE A 20 54.70 31.23 -26.09
CA PHE A 20 54.06 31.29 -27.42
C PHE A 20 53.96 29.91 -28.10
N GLY A 21 53.76 28.87 -27.30
CA GLY A 21 53.17 27.62 -27.74
C GLY A 21 51.65 27.63 -27.60
N LEU A 22 50.95 28.60 -28.20
CA LEU A 22 49.56 28.36 -28.59
C LEU A 22 49.60 27.45 -29.83
N VAL A 23 50.01 26.21 -29.62
CA VAL A 23 49.60 25.13 -30.49
C VAL A 23 48.12 24.96 -30.17
N SER A 24 47.24 25.53 -31.00
CA SER A 24 45.95 24.89 -31.21
C SER A 24 46.31 23.51 -31.74
N SER A 25 46.42 22.52 -30.87
CA SER A 25 46.48 21.15 -31.33
C SER A 25 45.09 20.90 -31.89
N ASP A 26 44.95 21.04 -33.21
CA ASP A 26 43.71 20.68 -33.88
C ASP A 26 43.36 19.26 -33.45
N LEU A 27 42.20 19.11 -32.77
CA LEU A 27 41.70 17.84 -32.23
C LEU A 27 41.73 16.72 -33.29
N CYS A 28 41.53 17.12 -34.55
CA CYS A 28 41.75 16.30 -35.71
C CYS A 28 42.62 17.02 -36.74
N SER A 29 43.59 16.33 -37.34
CA SER A 29 44.49 16.89 -38.34
C SER A 29 45.00 15.84 -39.33
N VAL A 30 45.42 16.29 -40.52
CA VAL A 30 46.04 15.40 -41.50
C VAL A 30 47.54 15.25 -41.19
N GLN A 31 47.98 14.01 -40.96
CA GLN A 31 49.34 13.68 -40.54
C GLN A 31 49.97 12.65 -41.47
N SER A 32 51.30 12.49 -41.42
CA SER A 32 52.04 11.46 -42.18
C SER A 32 52.13 10.11 -41.45
N SER A 33 51.62 10.04 -40.23
CA SER A 33 51.60 8.84 -39.39
C SER A 33 50.48 8.97 -38.37
N CYS A 34 49.83 7.86 -38.02
CA CYS A 34 48.72 7.85 -37.07
C CYS A 34 48.64 6.53 -36.33
N ASN A 35 48.21 6.53 -35.07
CA ASN A 35 47.77 5.30 -34.42
C ASN A 35 46.55 4.76 -35.18
N PRO A 36 46.47 3.44 -35.50
CA PRO A 36 45.30 2.85 -36.14
C PRO A 36 43.98 3.21 -35.43
N ASN A 37 43.94 3.23 -34.10
CA ASN A 37 42.73 3.57 -33.33
C ASN A 37 42.35 5.06 -33.42
N ASN A 38 43.27 5.92 -33.86
CA ASN A 38 43.06 7.36 -34.02
C ASN A 38 42.81 7.74 -35.49
N THR A 39 42.88 6.78 -36.43
CA THR A 39 42.84 7.04 -37.87
C THR A 39 41.40 7.02 -38.40
N VAL A 40 40.86 8.15 -38.82
CA VAL A 40 39.51 8.22 -39.40
C VAL A 40 39.46 7.60 -40.80
N PHE A 41 40.31 8.08 -41.70
CA PHE A 41 40.53 7.56 -43.06
C PHE A 41 41.90 8.05 -43.58
N LYS A 42 42.35 7.54 -44.72
CA LYS A 42 43.62 7.93 -45.35
C LYS A 42 43.43 8.67 -46.67
N MET A 43 44.41 9.49 -47.05
CA MET A 43 44.42 10.37 -48.20
C MET A 43 45.72 10.20 -49.00
N PHE A 44 45.63 10.22 -50.33
CA PHE A 44 46.78 10.18 -51.23
C PHE A 44 47.70 11.41 -51.08
N SER A 45 47.12 12.59 -50.88
CA SER A 45 47.82 13.87 -50.68
C SER A 45 47.07 14.76 -49.67
N GLN A 46 47.69 15.84 -49.19
CA GLN A 46 47.05 16.76 -48.24
C GLN A 46 45.96 17.65 -48.86
N SER A 47 45.93 17.77 -50.18
CA SER A 47 44.94 18.53 -50.94
C SER A 47 44.59 17.79 -52.23
N ASN A 48 43.44 18.12 -52.83
CA ASN A 48 42.99 17.53 -54.10
C ASN A 48 43.13 16.01 -54.17
N SER A 49 42.75 15.35 -53.08
CA SER A 49 43.08 13.96 -52.84
C SER A 49 41.87 13.05 -53.00
N HIS A 50 42.15 11.81 -53.39
CA HIS A 50 41.24 10.69 -53.15
C HIS A 50 41.45 10.16 -51.72
N ALA A 51 40.46 9.43 -51.20
CA ALA A 51 40.52 8.82 -49.88
C ALA A 51 40.45 7.29 -49.93
N GLU A 52 40.89 6.65 -48.86
CA GLU A 52 40.70 5.23 -48.61
C GLU A 52 40.36 4.97 -47.15
N ARG A 53 39.72 3.83 -46.87
CA ARG A 53 39.33 3.44 -45.52
C ARG A 53 40.56 3.28 -44.63
N TYR A 54 40.40 3.53 -43.33
CA TYR A 54 41.47 3.51 -42.32
C TYR A 54 42.33 2.23 -42.31
N ASP A 55 41.78 1.09 -42.74
CA ASP A 55 42.45 -0.22 -42.76
C ASP A 55 43.17 -0.54 -44.09
N GLN A 56 43.09 0.35 -45.09
CA GLN A 56 43.83 0.22 -46.34
C GLN A 56 45.26 0.76 -46.20
N THR A 57 46.17 0.41 -47.12
CA THR A 57 47.61 0.70 -46.99
C THR A 57 48.22 1.41 -48.19
N ASN A 58 47.42 1.92 -49.14
CA ASN A 58 47.93 2.52 -50.37
C ASN A 58 48.34 3.98 -50.17
N PHE A 59 47.75 4.67 -49.18
CA PHE A 59 47.88 6.11 -48.96
C PHE A 59 48.65 6.44 -47.67
N ASN A 60 49.45 7.52 -47.73
CA ASN A 60 50.43 7.87 -46.70
C ASN A 60 50.05 9.09 -45.83
N TYR A 61 48.91 9.73 -46.09
CA TYR A 61 48.38 10.79 -45.23
C TYR A 61 47.15 10.27 -44.49
N TYR A 62 47.03 10.62 -43.21
CA TYR A 62 46.04 10.08 -42.29
C TYR A 62 45.26 11.25 -41.71
N LEU A 63 43.93 11.22 -41.79
CA LEU A 63 43.13 12.07 -40.94
C LEU A 63 43.12 11.45 -39.54
N CYS A 64 43.86 12.07 -38.62
CA CYS A 64 44.02 11.61 -37.24
C CYS A 64 43.17 12.45 -36.31
N CYS A 65 42.48 11.80 -35.36
CA CYS A 65 41.83 12.48 -34.24
C CYS A 65 42.35 11.92 -32.92
N ASP A 66 42.70 12.79 -31.96
CA ASP A 66 43.23 12.37 -30.66
C ASP A 66 42.12 12.03 -29.66
N PHE A 67 41.29 11.05 -30.04
CA PHE A 67 40.24 10.51 -29.19
C PHE A 67 40.50 9.02 -28.94
N SER A 68 40.43 8.59 -27.69
CA SER A 68 40.61 7.18 -27.32
C SER A 68 39.26 6.47 -27.27
N TYR A 69 38.96 5.66 -28.30
CA TYR A 69 37.78 4.80 -28.33
C TYR A 69 38.21 3.32 -28.41
N PRO A 70 37.56 2.41 -27.67
CA PRO A 70 37.90 0.98 -27.71
C PRO A 70 37.55 0.31 -29.05
N ASN A 71 36.55 0.82 -29.77
CA ASN A 71 36.16 0.36 -31.12
C ASN A 71 35.74 1.56 -32.00
N PRO A 72 36.70 2.34 -32.54
CA PRO A 72 36.38 3.61 -33.20
C PRO A 72 35.63 3.46 -34.52
N HIS A 73 35.71 2.32 -35.21
CA HIS A 73 35.22 2.19 -36.59
C HIS A 73 33.91 1.42 -36.76
N THR A 74 33.28 1.01 -35.66
CA THR A 74 32.01 0.26 -35.72
C THR A 74 30.84 1.20 -35.92
N ASN A 75 29.87 0.78 -36.75
CA ASN A 75 28.56 1.42 -36.82
C ASN A 75 27.80 1.06 -35.53
N SER A 76 27.44 2.04 -34.71
CA SER A 76 26.66 1.80 -33.49
C SER A 76 25.20 2.20 -33.72
N ASP A 77 24.29 1.23 -33.59
CA ASP A 77 22.84 1.39 -33.84
C ASP A 77 22.12 2.13 -32.69
N SER A 78 22.64 3.28 -32.32
CA SER A 78 21.89 4.29 -31.56
C SER A 78 22.42 5.73 -31.70
N ARG A 79 23.55 6.00 -32.39
CA ARG A 79 24.02 7.39 -32.64
C ARG A 79 24.82 7.50 -33.94
N GLN A 80 24.45 8.46 -34.78
CA GLN A 80 24.97 8.76 -36.12
C GLN A 80 26.47 9.12 -36.14
N ASN A 81 27.37 8.14 -35.93
CA ASN A 81 28.84 8.34 -35.90
C ASN A 81 29.52 8.38 -37.28
N LYS A 82 28.74 8.69 -38.33
CA LYS A 82 29.20 8.72 -39.72
C LYS A 82 29.92 10.05 -40.00
N VAL A 83 31.19 9.95 -40.37
CA VAL A 83 32.04 11.10 -40.70
C VAL A 83 31.94 11.46 -42.19
N ALA A 84 31.89 10.45 -43.07
CA ALA A 84 31.82 10.60 -44.52
C ALA A 84 31.36 9.29 -45.18
N SER A 85 31.14 9.33 -46.49
CA SER A 85 30.97 8.12 -47.31
C SER A 85 31.94 8.14 -48.50
N LEU A 86 32.44 6.97 -48.89
CA LEU A 86 33.43 6.78 -49.95
C LEU A 86 32.83 6.03 -51.15
N SER A 87 33.17 6.46 -52.37
CA SER A 87 32.71 5.80 -53.60
C SER A 87 33.23 4.36 -53.75
N SER A 88 34.32 4.02 -53.07
CA SER A 88 34.98 2.70 -53.00
C SER A 88 35.76 2.59 -51.68
N ILE A 89 36.27 1.42 -51.31
CA ILE A 89 37.10 1.27 -50.08
C ILE A 89 38.51 1.89 -50.23
N THR A 90 38.99 2.08 -51.45
CA THR A 90 40.27 2.77 -51.76
C THR A 90 40.15 3.58 -53.04
N ASN A 91 41.04 4.55 -53.22
CA ASN A 91 41.09 5.47 -54.34
C ASN A 91 39.73 6.11 -54.66
N ALA A 92 39.04 6.53 -53.62
CA ALA A 92 37.64 6.93 -53.67
C ALA A 92 37.44 8.44 -53.66
N HIS A 93 36.38 8.88 -54.33
CA HIS A 93 35.81 10.19 -54.07
C HIS A 93 35.01 10.15 -52.77
N VAL A 94 34.94 11.29 -52.11
CA VAL A 94 34.30 11.46 -50.80
C VAL A 94 32.96 12.17 -50.99
N GLN A 95 32.02 11.82 -50.11
CA GLN A 95 30.70 12.44 -50.04
C GLN A 95 30.46 12.90 -48.60
N ALA A 96 29.82 14.06 -48.45
CA ALA A 96 29.48 14.67 -47.17
C ALA A 96 28.57 13.76 -46.31
N PRO A 97 28.64 13.85 -44.97
CA PRO A 97 27.96 12.92 -44.07
C PRO A 97 26.42 12.90 -44.21
N GLU A 98 25.79 13.98 -44.67
CA GLU A 98 24.33 14.03 -44.84
C GLU A 98 23.82 13.24 -46.05
N GLN A 99 24.72 12.86 -46.96
CA GLN A 99 24.33 12.22 -48.20
C GLN A 99 24.36 10.69 -48.08
N THR A 100 23.72 10.03 -49.04
CA THR A 100 23.43 8.59 -48.99
C THR A 100 23.76 7.84 -50.28
N SER A 101 24.40 8.49 -51.26
CA SER A 101 24.66 7.89 -52.58
C SER A 101 25.77 6.84 -52.56
N TYR A 102 26.69 6.92 -51.60
CA TYR A 102 27.78 5.96 -51.42
C TYR A 102 27.51 5.05 -50.23
N THR A 103 27.79 3.75 -50.41
CA THR A 103 27.52 2.71 -49.40
C THR A 103 28.71 2.43 -48.47
N ASN A 104 29.92 2.83 -48.85
CA ASN A 104 31.12 2.64 -48.01
C ASN A 104 31.23 3.79 -47.00
N ASN A 105 30.53 3.68 -45.87
CA ASN A 105 30.56 4.69 -44.82
C ASN A 105 31.85 4.63 -44.00
N VAL A 106 32.32 5.80 -43.57
CA VAL A 106 33.43 5.98 -42.63
C VAL A 106 32.84 6.39 -41.28
N TYR A 107 33.10 5.57 -40.27
CA TYR A 107 32.64 5.79 -38.90
C TYR A 107 33.85 6.09 -38.00
N PHE A 108 33.65 6.99 -37.02
CA PHE A 108 34.69 7.30 -36.04
C PHE A 108 34.11 7.67 -34.67
N GLY A 109 34.34 6.81 -33.67
CA GLY A 109 33.98 7.04 -32.28
C GLY A 109 32.49 7.34 -32.10
N ASP A 110 32.20 8.41 -31.36
CA ASP A 110 30.87 8.96 -31.12
C ASP A 110 30.64 10.29 -31.88
N LEU A 111 31.43 10.56 -32.94
CA LEU A 111 31.37 11.87 -33.62
C LEU A 111 30.10 12.04 -34.43
N ASN A 112 29.31 13.07 -34.11
CA ASN A 112 28.23 13.53 -34.98
C ASN A 112 28.76 14.63 -35.90
N CYS A 113 28.72 14.39 -37.21
CA CYS A 113 29.37 15.24 -38.21
C CYS A 113 28.37 15.84 -39.20
N VAL A 114 28.60 17.11 -39.55
CA VAL A 114 27.85 17.86 -40.57
C VAL A 114 28.80 18.59 -41.51
N SER A 115 28.31 18.92 -42.70
CA SER A 115 28.97 19.81 -43.64
C SER A 115 28.50 21.26 -43.48
N SER A 116 29.43 22.21 -43.55
CA SER A 116 29.18 23.65 -43.40
C SER A 116 30.03 24.46 -44.37
N SER A 117 29.59 25.66 -44.74
CA SER A 117 30.36 26.53 -45.64
C SER A 117 31.31 27.44 -44.85
N GLY A 118 32.57 27.50 -45.27
CA GLY A 118 33.59 28.44 -44.78
C GLY A 118 34.24 28.04 -43.47
N SER A 119 33.47 27.78 -42.42
CA SER A 119 33.98 27.49 -41.07
C SER A 119 33.02 26.62 -40.26
N CYS A 120 33.55 25.95 -39.25
CA CYS A 120 32.72 25.22 -38.29
C CYS A 120 31.94 26.16 -37.36
N SER A 121 30.70 25.76 -37.03
CA SER A 121 29.87 26.47 -36.05
C SER A 121 30.28 26.13 -34.62
N SER A 122 29.88 26.95 -33.65
CA SER A 122 30.04 26.63 -32.22
C SER A 122 29.34 25.33 -31.80
N THR A 123 28.31 24.90 -32.54
CA THR A 123 27.59 23.64 -32.31
C THR A 123 28.38 22.41 -32.75
N TYR A 124 29.28 22.57 -33.73
CA TYR A 124 30.12 21.51 -34.27
C TYR A 124 31.59 21.96 -34.30
N PRO A 125 32.23 22.13 -33.13
CA PRO A 125 33.52 22.83 -33.03
C PRO A 125 34.72 22.04 -33.56
N ILE A 126 34.58 20.72 -33.78
CA ILE A 126 35.69 19.86 -34.19
C ILE A 126 35.88 19.99 -35.70
N GLN A 127 37.01 20.56 -36.10
CA GLN A 127 37.42 20.71 -37.50
C GLN A 127 38.02 19.40 -38.02
N MET A 128 37.46 18.82 -39.08
CA MET A 128 37.93 17.53 -39.61
C MET A 128 38.74 17.69 -40.90
N PHE A 129 38.06 18.01 -41.99
CA PHE A 129 38.61 18.10 -43.34
C PHE A 129 37.70 18.97 -44.20
N SER A 130 38.06 19.20 -45.46
CA SER A 130 37.22 19.93 -46.40
C SER A 130 37.02 19.15 -47.71
N LEU A 131 35.96 19.47 -48.43
CA LEU A 131 35.52 18.81 -49.64
C LEU A 131 35.33 19.81 -50.78
N SER A 132 35.73 19.43 -51.99
CA SER A 132 35.51 20.23 -53.21
C SER A 132 34.02 20.36 -53.60
N GLY A 133 33.14 19.51 -53.06
CA GLY A 133 31.69 19.53 -53.25
C GLY A 133 30.98 18.59 -52.28
N ALA A 134 29.64 18.58 -52.27
CA ALA A 134 28.87 17.73 -51.34
C ALA A 134 28.89 16.23 -51.71
N THR A 135 29.11 15.92 -52.99
CA THR A 135 29.12 14.56 -53.55
C THR A 135 30.20 14.44 -54.60
N ASN A 136 30.74 13.24 -54.84
CA ASN A 136 31.78 13.01 -55.86
C ASN A 136 32.97 13.97 -55.71
N ALA A 137 33.35 14.25 -54.46
CA ALA A 137 34.30 15.30 -54.14
C ALA A 137 35.70 14.73 -53.87
N HIS A 138 36.69 15.50 -54.27
CA HIS A 138 38.04 15.37 -53.75
C HIS A 138 38.10 15.96 -52.34
N VAL A 139 38.96 15.38 -51.50
CA VAL A 139 39.16 15.75 -50.10
C VAL A 139 40.50 16.47 -49.91
N GLY A 140 40.54 17.40 -48.95
CA GLY A 140 41.75 18.10 -48.55
C GLY A 140 41.78 18.38 -47.06
N THR A 141 42.90 18.93 -46.57
CA THR A 141 42.99 19.49 -45.20
C THR A 141 41.84 20.45 -44.93
N PHE A 142 41.59 20.75 -43.65
CA PHE A 142 40.46 21.59 -43.25
C PHE A 142 40.41 22.94 -44.00
N ASN A 143 41.56 23.52 -44.38
CA ASN A 143 41.63 24.83 -45.02
C ASN A 143 41.56 24.80 -46.57
N GLU A 144 41.55 23.63 -47.21
CA GLU A 144 41.67 23.51 -48.68
C GLU A 144 40.44 24.01 -49.45
N TYR A 145 39.24 23.57 -49.08
CA TYR A 145 37.99 23.85 -49.79
C TYR A 145 36.98 24.59 -48.94
N ASN A 146 36.01 25.27 -49.58
CA ASN A 146 34.98 26.03 -48.87
C ASN A 146 33.99 25.14 -48.10
N LEU A 147 33.68 23.93 -48.57
CA LEU A 147 32.81 23.01 -47.84
C LEU A 147 33.62 22.28 -46.76
N LYS A 148 33.32 22.55 -45.49
CA LYS A 148 33.99 22.01 -44.31
C LYS A 148 33.18 20.86 -43.72
N VAL A 149 33.85 19.80 -43.27
CA VAL A 149 33.23 18.78 -42.43
C VAL A 149 33.61 19.06 -40.98
N CYS A 150 32.58 19.20 -40.15
CA CYS A 150 32.66 19.65 -38.77
C CYS A 150 31.91 18.68 -37.87
N CYS A 151 32.49 18.31 -36.74
CA CYS A 151 31.90 17.34 -35.83
C CYS A 151 31.74 17.87 -34.41
N LYS A 152 31.03 17.10 -33.59
CA LYS A 152 30.99 17.19 -32.12
C LYS A 152 31.05 15.78 -31.55
N GLN A 153 31.67 15.60 -30.39
CA GLN A 153 31.56 14.35 -29.62
C GLN A 153 30.13 14.22 -29.11
N ALA A 154 29.46 13.10 -29.37
CA ALA A 154 28.15 12.81 -28.83
C ALA A 154 28.26 12.23 -27.43
N ARG A 155 28.61 13.05 -26.42
CA ARG A 155 28.74 12.69 -24.99
C ARG A 155 27.51 11.92 -24.48
N PRO A 156 27.48 10.59 -24.44
CA PRO A 156 26.29 9.85 -24.09
C PRO A 156 26.24 9.63 -22.58
N CYS A 157 25.04 9.50 -22.03
CA CYS A 157 24.88 8.84 -20.74
C CYS A 157 25.42 7.40 -20.85
N GLY A 158 26.21 6.97 -19.87
CA GLY A 158 26.78 5.62 -19.78
C GLY A 158 28.26 5.50 -20.14
N ASP A 159 29.01 6.60 -20.12
CA ASP A 159 30.46 6.59 -20.37
C ASP A 159 31.32 6.62 -19.09
N GLY A 160 30.67 6.63 -17.91
CA GLY A 160 31.32 6.69 -16.60
C GLY A 160 31.85 8.06 -16.24
N ILE A 161 31.51 9.11 -16.99
CA ILE A 161 31.90 10.49 -16.73
C ILE A 161 30.63 11.31 -16.51
N LEU A 162 30.61 12.12 -15.47
CA LEU A 162 29.47 12.97 -15.13
C LEU A 162 29.50 14.27 -15.97
N GLN A 163 28.51 14.46 -16.84
CA GLN A 163 28.55 15.49 -17.89
C GLN A 163 27.49 16.59 -17.72
N LYS A 164 27.81 17.80 -18.20
CA LYS A 164 26.94 18.99 -18.10
C LYS A 164 27.05 19.89 -19.35
N PRO A 165 26.14 19.79 -20.34
CA PRO A 165 25.14 18.74 -20.54
C PRO A 165 25.71 17.54 -21.34
N ASN A 166 25.02 16.41 -21.27
CA ASN A 166 25.22 15.28 -22.17
C ASN A 166 24.58 15.54 -23.54
N SER A 167 24.65 14.55 -24.42
CA SER A 167 24.16 14.57 -25.80
C SER A 167 22.63 14.65 -25.93
N TYR A 168 21.88 14.51 -24.83
CA TYR A 168 20.45 14.80 -24.74
C TYR A 168 20.16 16.24 -24.26
N LEU A 169 21.19 17.07 -24.09
CA LEU A 169 21.11 18.41 -23.50
C LEU A 169 20.68 18.40 -22.02
N ILE A 170 20.96 17.32 -21.30
CA ILE A 170 20.62 17.13 -19.90
C ILE A 170 21.90 17.21 -19.05
N ASN A 171 21.83 17.85 -17.89
CA ASN A 171 22.90 17.77 -16.90
C ASN A 171 22.79 16.45 -16.14
N GLU A 172 23.83 15.66 -16.17
CA GLU A 172 23.84 14.38 -15.50
C GLU A 172 23.89 14.54 -13.99
N ILE A 173 23.20 13.63 -13.31
CA ILE A 173 23.14 13.51 -11.86
C ILE A 173 23.99 12.32 -11.40
N CYS A 174 24.05 11.26 -12.21
CA CYS A 174 24.86 10.06 -12.04
C CYS A 174 25.34 9.56 -13.41
N ASP A 175 26.36 8.69 -13.43
CA ASP A 175 26.73 7.90 -14.60
C ASP A 175 27.47 6.64 -14.10
N ASP A 176 26.78 5.51 -14.09
CA ASP A 176 27.29 4.19 -13.69
C ASP A 176 27.80 3.38 -14.91
N GLY A 177 28.13 4.08 -16.00
CA GLY A 177 28.67 3.49 -17.22
C GLY A 177 27.70 2.49 -17.84
N ALA A 178 28.20 1.28 -18.07
CA ALA A 178 27.42 0.19 -18.66
C ALA A 178 26.25 -0.29 -17.78
N LEU A 179 26.19 0.10 -16.50
CA LEU A 179 25.10 -0.24 -15.59
C LEU A 179 23.90 0.71 -15.73
N ASN A 180 23.99 1.78 -16.51
CA ASN A 180 22.89 2.71 -16.68
C ASN A 180 21.67 2.04 -17.35
N GLY A 181 20.52 2.18 -16.73
CA GLY A 181 19.27 1.53 -17.13
C GLY A 181 19.20 0.03 -16.81
N VAL A 182 20.19 -0.52 -16.08
CA VAL A 182 20.15 -1.89 -15.58
C VAL A 182 19.41 -1.90 -14.25
N TYR A 183 18.46 -2.83 -14.11
CA TYR A 183 17.71 -3.04 -12.88
C TYR A 183 18.62 -3.30 -11.68
N SER A 184 18.31 -2.69 -10.53
CA SER A 184 19.04 -2.91 -9.26
C SER A 184 18.06 -3.07 -8.10
N ASP A 185 18.10 -4.22 -7.41
CA ASP A 185 17.32 -4.50 -6.21
C ASP A 185 17.97 -3.95 -4.93
N ILE A 186 19.27 -3.63 -4.98
CA ILE A 186 20.06 -3.13 -3.86
C ILE A 186 20.38 -1.64 -4.04
N ALA A 187 20.19 -0.87 -2.98
CA ALA A 187 20.59 0.53 -2.92
C ALA A 187 22.10 0.68 -2.61
N PRO A 188 22.79 1.67 -3.19
CA PRO A 188 22.31 2.66 -4.15
C PRO A 188 22.03 2.04 -5.52
N TYR A 189 20.91 2.41 -6.13
CA TYR A 189 20.52 1.86 -7.44
C TYR A 189 21.34 2.49 -8.56
N ASN A 190 21.37 1.80 -9.70
CA ASN A 190 22.02 2.30 -10.91
C ASN A 190 21.31 3.56 -11.44
N CYS A 191 22.00 4.35 -12.24
CA CYS A 191 21.46 5.49 -12.94
C CYS A 191 20.50 5.06 -14.05
N ASN A 192 19.53 5.89 -14.42
CA ASN A 192 18.70 5.61 -15.59
C ASN A 192 19.45 5.84 -16.90
N LYS A 193 18.84 5.40 -18.00
CA LYS A 193 19.40 5.50 -19.36
C LYS A 193 19.70 6.94 -19.83
N TYR A 194 19.19 7.96 -19.14
CA TYR A 194 19.35 9.37 -19.47
C TYR A 194 20.28 10.13 -18.52
N CYS A 195 20.76 9.44 -17.48
CA CYS A 195 21.64 9.96 -16.45
C CYS A 195 21.03 11.10 -15.62
N ASN A 196 19.71 11.20 -15.59
CA ASN A 196 18.98 12.29 -14.94
C ASN A 196 18.25 11.84 -13.65
N GLY A 197 18.58 10.66 -13.15
CA GLY A 197 17.99 10.10 -11.95
C GLY A 197 18.28 8.61 -11.83
N THR A 198 17.63 8.00 -10.86
CA THR A 198 17.66 6.58 -10.57
C THR A 198 17.08 5.76 -11.73
N GLY A 199 17.75 4.65 -12.04
CA GLY A 199 17.34 3.63 -12.99
C GLY A 199 16.25 2.71 -12.42
N PRO A 200 15.88 1.68 -13.18
CA PRO A 200 14.78 0.80 -12.79
C PRO A 200 15.12 0.01 -11.51
N HIS A 201 14.19 -0.04 -10.56
CA HIS A 201 14.38 -0.68 -9.27
C HIS A 201 13.05 -0.93 -8.56
N CYS A 202 13.02 -1.93 -7.68
CA CYS A 202 11.87 -2.15 -6.82
C CYS A 202 11.49 -0.92 -5.98
N GLY A 203 10.21 -0.59 -5.99
CA GLY A 203 9.59 0.53 -5.31
C GLY A 203 9.61 1.82 -6.11
N ASP A 204 9.68 1.75 -7.44
CA ASP A 204 9.71 2.90 -8.33
C ASP A 204 8.40 3.18 -9.08
N ASP A 205 7.32 2.49 -8.66
CA ASP A 205 5.97 2.51 -9.26
C ASP A 205 5.91 1.93 -10.68
N VAL A 206 6.98 1.28 -11.17
CA VAL A 206 7.05 0.73 -12.53
C VAL A 206 7.45 -0.74 -12.50
N ILE A 207 6.50 -1.61 -12.86
CA ILE A 207 6.77 -3.04 -12.96
C ILE A 207 7.76 -3.35 -14.08
N ASP A 208 8.97 -3.73 -13.70
CA ASP A 208 9.93 -4.36 -14.59
C ASP A 208 9.66 -5.85 -14.73
N ILE A 209 8.84 -6.24 -15.71
CA ILE A 209 8.32 -7.61 -15.93
C ILE A 209 9.40 -8.72 -15.91
N SER A 210 10.66 -8.37 -16.20
CA SER A 210 11.78 -9.34 -16.16
C SER A 210 12.32 -9.62 -14.75
N PHE A 211 12.03 -8.76 -13.77
CA PHE A 211 12.58 -8.78 -12.42
C PHE A 211 11.50 -8.78 -11.34
N GLU A 212 10.36 -8.15 -11.59
CA GLU A 212 9.30 -7.86 -10.64
C GLU A 212 7.99 -8.55 -11.01
N THR A 213 7.21 -8.95 -10.01
CA THR A 213 5.83 -9.42 -10.19
C THR A 213 4.78 -8.44 -9.67
N CYS A 214 5.21 -7.41 -8.97
CA CYS A 214 4.44 -6.27 -8.46
C CYS A 214 5.41 -5.09 -8.21
N ASP A 215 4.90 -3.87 -8.12
CA ASP A 215 5.61 -2.71 -7.58
C ASP A 215 4.58 -1.70 -7.06
N ASP A 216 4.48 -1.54 -5.74
CA ASP A 216 3.52 -0.66 -5.08
C ASP A 216 4.13 0.68 -4.61
N GLY A 217 5.26 1.06 -5.21
CA GLY A 217 5.98 2.30 -4.88
C GLY A 217 6.72 2.26 -3.55
N GLY A 218 6.79 1.08 -2.93
CA GLY A 218 7.34 0.86 -1.59
C GLY A 218 8.34 -0.28 -1.51
N LYS A 219 8.84 -0.49 -0.29
CA LYS A 219 9.67 -1.64 0.09
C LYS A 219 9.27 -2.22 1.44
N LEU A 220 8.06 -1.93 1.89
CA LEU A 220 7.54 -2.53 3.09
C LEU A 220 7.12 -3.96 2.71
N SER A 221 7.46 -4.95 3.54
CA SER A 221 6.94 -6.30 3.34
C SER A 221 5.60 -6.43 4.05
N GLU A 222 4.79 -7.40 3.62
CA GLU A 222 3.47 -7.75 4.14
C GLU A 222 2.34 -6.74 3.82
N ASP A 223 2.57 -5.78 2.93
CA ASP A 223 1.56 -4.87 2.38
C ASP A 223 1.00 -5.33 1.02
N GLY A 224 1.57 -6.40 0.46
CA GLY A 224 1.11 -7.05 -0.75
C GLY A 224 2.15 -7.09 -1.87
N CYS A 225 3.20 -6.30 -1.75
CA CYS A 225 4.39 -6.41 -2.58
C CYS A 225 5.64 -6.36 -1.71
N SER A 226 6.39 -7.46 -1.67
CA SER A 226 7.57 -7.54 -0.81
C SER A 226 8.63 -6.49 -1.14
N ASN A 227 9.56 -6.27 -0.22
CA ASN A 227 10.72 -5.40 -0.39
C ASN A 227 11.67 -5.74 -1.56
N ILE A 228 11.44 -6.86 -2.25
CA ILE A 228 12.14 -7.32 -3.46
C ILE A 228 11.18 -7.45 -4.66
N CYS A 229 10.03 -6.78 -4.60
CA CYS A 229 9.01 -6.68 -5.64
C CYS A 229 8.52 -8.05 -6.14
N LYS A 230 8.39 -8.96 -5.18
CA LYS A 230 7.66 -10.22 -5.32
C LYS A 230 6.31 -10.11 -4.66
N LEU A 231 5.30 -10.53 -5.40
CA LEU A 231 3.92 -10.56 -4.99
C LEU A 231 3.74 -11.40 -3.72
N GLU A 232 3.10 -10.82 -2.71
CA GLU A 232 2.83 -11.47 -1.42
C GLU A 232 1.37 -11.93 -1.38
N THR A 233 1.13 -13.11 -1.97
CA THR A 233 -0.19 -13.73 -2.01
C THR A 233 -0.68 -14.06 -0.60
N ALA A 234 -1.93 -13.71 -0.29
CA ALA A 234 -2.51 -13.95 1.03
C ALA A 234 -3.99 -14.33 0.95
N ALA A 235 -4.42 -15.18 1.88
CA ALA A 235 -5.81 -15.57 2.10
C ALA A 235 -6.31 -15.00 3.44
N PHE A 236 -7.46 -14.32 3.48
CA PHE A 236 -8.01 -13.76 4.72
C PHE A 236 -9.52 -13.50 4.64
N TRP A 237 -10.14 -13.32 5.80
CA TRP A 237 -11.57 -13.00 5.96
C TRP A 237 -11.82 -11.49 6.02
N VAL A 238 -12.99 -11.06 5.54
CA VAL A 238 -13.46 -9.67 5.64
C VAL A 238 -14.94 -9.64 6.00
N ASN A 239 -15.34 -8.79 6.96
CA ASN A 239 -16.75 -8.57 7.33
C ASN A 239 -17.47 -7.64 6.33
N SER A 240 -18.73 -7.30 6.64
CA SER A 240 -19.56 -6.48 5.75
C SER A 240 -19.09 -5.02 5.65
N GLU A 241 -18.38 -4.54 6.66
CA GLU A 241 -17.79 -3.21 6.81
C GLU A 241 -16.43 -3.08 6.09
N GLY A 242 -15.87 -4.18 5.58
CA GLY A 242 -14.57 -4.18 4.91
C GLY A 242 -13.37 -4.35 5.84
N GLN A 243 -13.58 -4.69 7.11
CA GLN A 243 -12.53 -4.94 8.10
C GLN A 243 -12.03 -6.39 7.99
N ARG A 244 -10.73 -6.62 8.20
CA ARG A 244 -10.18 -7.97 8.32
C ARG A 244 -10.63 -8.58 9.65
N ILE A 245 -11.09 -9.83 9.61
CA ILE A 245 -11.58 -10.57 10.80
C ILE A 245 -10.83 -11.90 10.98
N GLY A 246 -11.10 -12.57 12.10
CA GLY A 246 -10.33 -13.71 12.58
C GLY A 246 -9.06 -13.30 13.31
N THR A 247 -8.17 -14.26 13.55
CA THR A 247 -6.92 -14.01 14.30
C THR A 247 -5.89 -13.29 13.42
N PHE A 248 -5.83 -11.96 13.51
CA PHE A 248 -4.89 -11.15 12.73
C PHE A 248 -4.15 -10.15 13.62
N ASN A 249 -2.80 -10.15 13.55
CA ASN A 249 -1.94 -9.21 14.28
C ASN A 249 -2.31 -9.04 15.77
N SER A 250 -2.55 -10.14 16.48
CA SER A 250 -2.93 -10.23 17.91
C SER A 250 -4.33 -9.74 18.30
N THR A 251 -5.16 -9.35 17.33
CA THR A 251 -6.59 -9.05 17.50
C THR A 251 -7.42 -10.17 16.92
N ASP A 252 -8.38 -10.68 17.69
CA ASP A 252 -9.35 -11.68 17.25
C ASP A 252 -10.73 -11.03 17.14
N ILE A 253 -11.24 -10.93 15.91
CA ILE A 253 -12.57 -10.39 15.62
C ILE A 253 -13.44 -11.55 15.14
N PRO A 254 -14.48 -11.96 15.89
CA PRO A 254 -15.35 -13.06 15.51
C PRO A 254 -16.34 -12.66 14.41
N ALA A 255 -17.03 -13.64 13.85
CA ALA A 255 -18.23 -13.47 13.04
C ALA A 255 -19.43 -14.15 13.71
N HIS A 256 -20.65 -13.82 13.30
CA HIS A 256 -21.87 -14.40 13.86
C HIS A 256 -22.67 -15.22 12.85
N ILE A 257 -23.43 -16.19 13.34
CA ILE A 257 -24.40 -16.90 12.50
C ILE A 257 -25.38 -15.89 11.89
N GLY A 258 -25.63 -16.03 10.58
CA GLY A 258 -26.46 -15.12 9.79
C GLY A 258 -25.69 -14.00 9.10
N GLU A 259 -24.46 -13.71 9.52
CA GLU A 259 -23.63 -12.72 8.86
C GLU A 259 -23.10 -13.22 7.51
N THR A 260 -22.76 -12.26 6.64
CA THR A 260 -22.11 -12.55 5.36
C THR A 260 -20.69 -12.02 5.38
N VAL A 261 -19.74 -12.93 5.23
CA VAL A 261 -18.30 -12.65 5.19
C VAL A 261 -17.74 -12.89 3.79
N GLN A 262 -16.66 -12.19 3.47
CA GLN A 262 -15.91 -12.39 2.24
C GLN A 262 -14.64 -13.20 2.50
N LEU A 263 -14.42 -14.20 1.65
CA LEU A 263 -13.21 -15.00 1.58
C LEU A 263 -12.31 -14.39 0.52
N ILE A 264 -11.20 -13.79 0.93
CA ILE A 264 -10.34 -13.02 0.05
C ILE A 264 -9.06 -13.79 -0.23
N PHE A 265 -8.80 -14.05 -1.51
CA PHE A 265 -7.49 -14.48 -2.01
C PHE A 265 -6.88 -13.31 -2.78
N ASN A 266 -5.95 -12.59 -2.15
CA ASN A 266 -5.41 -11.33 -2.65
C ASN A 266 -4.00 -11.48 -3.21
N ASN A 267 -3.57 -10.51 -4.02
CA ASN A 267 -2.23 -10.44 -4.61
C ASN A 267 -1.92 -11.69 -5.42
N THR A 268 -2.80 -11.99 -6.38
CA THR A 268 -2.78 -13.25 -7.13
C THR A 268 -2.25 -13.10 -8.57
N GLY A 269 -2.00 -11.86 -9.00
CA GLY A 269 -1.66 -11.49 -10.37
C GLY A 269 -2.89 -11.03 -11.15
N ARG A 270 -2.66 -10.16 -12.16
CA ARG A 270 -3.76 -9.56 -12.96
C ARG A 270 -4.28 -10.44 -14.10
N ASP A 271 -3.58 -11.53 -14.42
CA ASP A 271 -3.84 -12.38 -15.59
C ASP A 271 -4.30 -13.80 -15.22
N LEU A 272 -5.02 -13.92 -14.10
CA LEU A 272 -5.60 -15.20 -13.71
C LEU A 272 -6.70 -15.66 -14.68
N THR A 273 -6.62 -16.94 -15.07
CA THR A 273 -7.64 -17.63 -15.86
C THR A 273 -7.99 -18.95 -15.17
N GLY A 274 -9.23 -19.09 -14.71
CA GLY A 274 -9.68 -20.30 -14.02
C GLY A 274 -10.93 -20.09 -13.20
N SER A 275 -11.46 -21.19 -12.68
CA SER A 275 -12.46 -21.19 -11.62
C SER A 275 -11.75 -21.38 -10.29
N TYR A 276 -12.07 -20.56 -9.30
CA TYR A 276 -11.54 -20.67 -7.95
C TYR A 276 -12.66 -21.14 -7.03
N SER A 277 -12.32 -22.04 -6.11
CA SER A 277 -13.23 -22.53 -5.08
C SER A 277 -12.56 -22.39 -3.72
N PHE A 278 -13.27 -21.80 -2.77
CA PHE A 278 -12.86 -21.70 -1.39
C PHE A 278 -13.51 -22.84 -0.61
N GLU A 279 -12.67 -23.67 0.01
CA GLU A 279 -13.12 -24.78 0.85
C GLU A 279 -13.01 -24.38 2.32
N ILE A 280 -14.10 -24.49 3.07
CA ILE A 280 -14.17 -24.08 4.49
C ILE A 280 -14.13 -25.31 5.38
N PHE A 281 -13.31 -25.22 6.42
CA PHE A 281 -13.07 -26.25 7.42
C PHE A 281 -13.16 -25.66 8.83
N GLU A 282 -13.31 -26.53 9.81
CA GLU A 282 -13.15 -26.24 11.23
C GLU A 282 -11.99 -27.11 11.77
N ASP A 283 -11.16 -26.57 12.66
CA ASP A 283 -9.83 -27.14 12.97
C ASP A 283 -9.89 -28.04 14.20
N ASP A 284 -9.71 -29.35 13.99
CA ASP A 284 -9.80 -30.34 15.05
C ASP A 284 -8.44 -30.98 15.38
N PRO A 285 -8.23 -31.49 16.62
CA PRO A 285 -6.99 -32.17 16.98
C PRO A 285 -6.64 -33.41 16.14
N ALA A 286 -7.63 -34.02 15.47
CA ALA A 286 -7.45 -35.25 14.70
C ALA A 286 -7.88 -35.13 13.24
N PHE A 287 -9.09 -34.62 12.97
CA PHE A 287 -9.66 -34.50 11.63
C PHE A 287 -10.60 -33.31 11.54
N ASP A 288 -10.21 -32.32 10.76
CA ASP A 288 -11.03 -31.14 10.49
C ASP A 288 -12.41 -31.48 9.95
N ASP A 289 -13.42 -30.77 10.46
CA ASP A 289 -14.77 -30.85 9.94
C ASP A 289 -14.89 -30.14 8.58
N GLU A 290 -15.52 -30.80 7.61
CA GLU A 290 -15.74 -30.28 6.27
C GLU A 290 -17.03 -29.44 6.20
N ILE A 291 -16.91 -28.14 6.47
CA ILE A 291 -18.06 -27.22 6.52
C ILE A 291 -18.64 -26.96 5.11
N ARG A 292 -17.79 -26.48 4.19
CA ARG A 292 -18.18 -26.21 2.79
C ARG A 292 -17.04 -26.63 1.86
N THR A 293 -17.05 -27.88 1.43
CA THR A 293 -15.99 -28.49 0.58
C THR A 293 -16.55 -29.08 -0.72
N GLY A 294 -15.67 -29.38 -1.68
CA GLY A 294 -16.04 -30.07 -2.92
C GLY A 294 -17.13 -29.36 -3.73
N ILE A 295 -18.28 -30.01 -3.93
CA ILE A 295 -19.40 -29.44 -4.70
C ILE A 295 -20.10 -28.29 -3.96
N ASN A 296 -19.94 -28.22 -2.64
CA ASN A 296 -20.52 -27.18 -1.79
C ASN A 296 -19.53 -26.05 -1.48
N ALA A 297 -18.31 -26.11 -2.03
CA ALA A 297 -17.29 -25.08 -1.87
C ALA A 297 -17.79 -23.72 -2.40
N ILE A 298 -17.34 -22.65 -1.77
CA ILE A 298 -17.76 -21.29 -2.11
C ILE A 298 -17.08 -20.88 -3.42
N PRO A 299 -17.82 -20.50 -4.48
CA PRO A 299 -17.23 -20.09 -5.74
C PRO A 299 -16.57 -18.72 -5.62
N GLY A 300 -15.38 -18.59 -6.20
CA GLY A 300 -14.62 -17.36 -6.23
C GLY A 300 -14.85 -16.54 -7.49
N THR A 301 -15.03 -15.23 -7.32
CA THR A 301 -15.11 -14.26 -8.42
C THR A 301 -13.83 -13.44 -8.50
N PHE A 302 -13.21 -13.42 -9.68
CA PHE A 302 -11.99 -12.63 -9.91
C PHE A 302 -12.30 -11.13 -10.08
N SER A 303 -11.46 -10.30 -9.46
CA SER A 303 -11.46 -8.84 -9.51
C SER A 303 -10.05 -8.35 -9.84
N ARG A 304 -9.98 -7.35 -10.73
CA ARG A 304 -8.72 -6.69 -11.13
C ARG A 304 -8.27 -5.59 -10.17
N ALA A 305 -8.89 -5.48 -8.99
CA ALA A 305 -8.49 -4.54 -7.96
C ALA A 305 -7.08 -4.88 -7.44
N GLY A 306 -6.25 -3.86 -7.21
CA GLY A 306 -4.85 -4.05 -6.79
C GLY A 306 -4.09 -5.00 -7.73
N TRP A 307 -3.32 -5.91 -7.15
CA TRP A 307 -2.56 -6.94 -7.86
C TRP A 307 -3.36 -8.18 -8.24
N GLY A 308 -4.69 -8.06 -8.38
CA GLY A 308 -5.59 -9.17 -8.66
C GLY A 308 -6.05 -9.85 -7.38
N ARG A 309 -7.37 -10.05 -7.28
CA ARG A 309 -8.04 -10.58 -6.10
C ARG A 309 -9.14 -11.54 -6.52
N VAL A 310 -9.29 -12.66 -5.83
CA VAL A 310 -10.46 -13.53 -5.93
C VAL A 310 -11.29 -13.38 -4.65
N ILE A 311 -12.61 -13.26 -4.80
CA ILE A 311 -13.54 -13.02 -3.71
C ILE A 311 -14.59 -14.14 -3.70
N GLY A 312 -14.63 -14.93 -2.64
CA GLY A 312 -15.75 -15.77 -2.27
C GLY A 312 -16.67 -15.04 -1.32
N VAL A 313 -17.96 -15.33 -1.35
CA VAL A 313 -18.94 -14.75 -0.42
C VAL A 313 -19.66 -15.89 0.29
N TRP A 314 -19.62 -15.89 1.61
CA TRP A 314 -20.24 -16.91 2.44
C TRP A 314 -21.16 -16.27 3.46
N THR A 315 -22.42 -16.67 3.46
CA THR A 315 -23.36 -16.38 4.55
C THR A 315 -23.31 -17.53 5.53
N ILE A 316 -22.92 -17.27 6.77
CA ILE A 316 -22.77 -18.26 7.82
C ILE A 316 -24.16 -18.74 8.23
N THR A 317 -24.44 -20.03 8.09
CA THR A 317 -25.76 -20.59 8.43
C THR A 317 -25.72 -21.41 9.71
N GLU A 318 -26.87 -21.61 10.37
CA GLU A 318 -26.98 -22.56 11.49
C GLU A 318 -26.62 -23.98 11.06
N GLU A 319 -26.90 -24.35 9.80
CA GLU A 319 -26.51 -25.65 9.26
C GLU A 319 -24.99 -25.79 9.22
N ASP A 320 -24.28 -24.78 8.72
CA ASP A 320 -22.81 -24.74 8.70
C ASP A 320 -22.23 -24.87 10.11
N TYR A 321 -22.79 -24.09 11.04
CA TYR A 321 -22.36 -24.06 12.43
C TYR A 321 -22.62 -25.39 13.16
N SER A 322 -23.69 -26.10 12.80
CA SER A 322 -24.07 -27.38 13.43
C SER A 322 -23.27 -28.58 12.96
N ILE A 323 -22.41 -28.43 11.95
CA ILE A 323 -21.52 -29.49 11.48
C ILE A 323 -20.42 -29.75 12.52
N THR A 324 -20.02 -28.73 13.28
CA THR A 324 -18.91 -28.79 14.24
C THR A 324 -19.30 -29.46 15.56
N GLU A 325 -18.30 -29.91 16.32
CA GLU A 325 -18.51 -30.42 17.67
C GLU A 325 -18.97 -29.32 18.65
N ILE A 326 -19.91 -29.66 19.53
CA ILE A 326 -20.45 -28.69 20.50
C ILE A 326 -19.35 -28.20 21.44
N GLY A 327 -19.03 -26.91 21.33
CA GLY A 327 -18.04 -26.23 22.16
C GLY A 327 -16.71 -25.95 21.46
N ASP A 328 -16.56 -26.38 20.21
CA ASP A 328 -15.40 -26.08 19.37
C ASP A 328 -15.84 -25.24 18.15
N TYR A 329 -15.61 -23.93 18.23
CA TYR A 329 -16.12 -22.94 17.28
C TYR A 329 -15.12 -21.83 16.96
N ASP A 330 -13.86 -21.97 17.38
CA ASP A 330 -12.81 -20.96 17.20
C ASP A 330 -11.79 -21.32 16.10
N GLY A 331 -11.92 -22.49 15.47
CA GLY A 331 -11.01 -23.02 14.46
C GLY A 331 -11.43 -22.84 13.00
N PHE A 332 -12.48 -22.09 12.65
CA PHE A 332 -12.92 -22.02 11.25
C PHE A 332 -11.88 -21.38 10.34
N TYR A 333 -11.62 -21.97 9.17
CA TYR A 333 -10.65 -21.45 8.23
C TYR A 333 -10.97 -21.92 6.81
N PHE A 334 -10.40 -21.25 5.79
CA PHE A 334 -10.58 -21.66 4.40
C PHE A 334 -9.26 -21.94 3.69
N LYS A 335 -9.34 -22.82 2.69
CA LYS A 335 -8.26 -23.12 1.74
C LYS A 335 -8.64 -22.67 0.33
N VAL A 336 -7.67 -22.12 -0.39
CA VAL A 336 -7.79 -21.73 -1.80
C VAL A 336 -6.43 -21.79 -2.48
N GLU A 337 -6.31 -22.54 -3.58
CA GLU A 337 -5.05 -22.67 -4.34
C GLU A 337 -3.80 -23.02 -3.48
N GLY A 338 -3.99 -23.78 -2.39
CA GLY A 338 -2.92 -24.17 -1.47
C GLY A 338 -2.56 -23.13 -0.40
N TYR A 339 -3.28 -22.00 -0.33
CA TYR A 339 -3.17 -21.01 0.73
C TYR A 339 -4.27 -21.21 1.77
N GLU A 340 -3.93 -20.90 3.02
CA GLU A 340 -4.81 -21.03 4.18
C GLU A 340 -5.07 -19.65 4.79
N SER A 341 -6.32 -19.39 5.19
CA SER A 341 -6.67 -18.19 5.94
C SER A 341 -6.28 -18.30 7.41
N PRO A 342 -6.17 -17.18 8.14
CA PRO A 342 -6.25 -17.21 9.59
C PRO A 342 -7.54 -17.88 10.09
N LYS A 343 -7.49 -18.40 11.33
CA LYS A 343 -8.65 -18.97 12.00
C LYS A 343 -9.67 -17.87 12.34
N LEU A 344 -10.95 -18.20 12.27
CA LEU A 344 -12.09 -17.35 12.52
C LEU A 344 -12.96 -18.01 13.58
N ARG A 345 -13.25 -17.29 14.66
CA ARG A 345 -14.24 -17.71 15.63
C ARG A 345 -15.63 -17.32 15.18
N ILE A 346 -16.56 -18.27 15.21
CA ILE A 346 -17.97 -18.04 14.90
C ILE A 346 -18.80 -18.14 16.18
N LEU A 347 -19.62 -17.13 16.42
CA LEU A 347 -20.52 -17.06 17.56
C LEU A 347 -21.97 -17.24 17.11
N PRO A 348 -22.85 -17.79 17.96
CA PRO A 348 -24.29 -17.79 17.72
C PRO A 348 -24.79 -16.38 17.41
N SER A 349 -25.79 -16.26 16.53
CA SER A 349 -26.44 -14.97 16.25
C SER A 349 -27.02 -14.42 17.55
N ASP A 350 -26.52 -13.27 18.03
CA ASP A 350 -27.03 -12.67 19.25
C ASP A 350 -28.34 -11.93 18.94
N VAL A 351 -29.43 -12.69 18.95
CA VAL A 351 -30.80 -12.17 18.82
C VAL A 351 -31.41 -11.81 20.16
N THR A 352 -30.64 -11.79 21.25
CA THR A 352 -31.19 -11.45 22.57
C THR A 352 -31.11 -9.94 22.79
N PRO A 353 -32.26 -9.24 22.79
CA PRO A 353 -32.25 -7.79 22.81
C PRO A 353 -31.75 -7.21 24.13
N TRP A 354 -31.86 -7.92 25.26
CA TRP A 354 -31.64 -7.37 26.61
C TRP A 354 -30.90 -8.33 27.55
N CYS A 355 -30.13 -7.79 28.51
CA CYS A 355 -29.46 -8.57 29.55
C CYS A 355 -30.44 -9.41 30.38
N SER A 356 -31.69 -8.94 30.56
CA SER A 356 -32.72 -9.67 31.31
C SER A 356 -33.10 -11.02 30.70
N ASN A 357 -32.77 -11.25 29.42
CA ASN A 357 -33.15 -12.46 28.69
C ASN A 357 -32.19 -13.63 28.95
N TYR A 358 -31.08 -13.39 29.66
CA TYR A 358 -30.15 -14.44 30.10
C TYR A 358 -30.56 -14.96 31.48
N GLU A 359 -31.03 -16.20 31.53
CA GLU A 359 -31.67 -16.79 32.73
C GLU A 359 -30.68 -17.52 33.67
N ASP A 360 -29.41 -17.64 33.30
CA ASP A 360 -28.39 -18.34 34.09
C ASP A 360 -27.04 -17.60 34.19
N GLU A 361 -26.24 -17.96 35.18
CA GLU A 361 -24.97 -17.26 35.48
C GLU A 361 -23.91 -17.43 34.38
N SER A 362 -23.92 -18.56 33.66
CA SER A 362 -23.02 -18.79 32.53
C SER A 362 -23.37 -17.88 31.37
N SER A 363 -24.62 -17.91 30.92
CA SER A 363 -25.10 -17.15 29.77
C SER A 363 -25.09 -15.64 29.99
N CYS A 364 -25.26 -15.18 31.23
CA CYS A 364 -25.18 -13.75 31.56
C CYS A 364 -23.80 -13.12 31.35
N LYS A 365 -22.72 -13.94 31.31
CA LYS A 365 -21.35 -13.47 31.08
C LYS A 365 -20.92 -13.56 29.63
N ASP A 366 -21.69 -14.24 28.77
CA ASP A 366 -21.39 -14.41 27.35
C ASP A 366 -21.56 -13.10 26.55
N CYS A 367 -22.10 -12.05 27.20
CA CYS A 367 -22.32 -10.69 26.67
C CYS A 367 -21.19 -9.69 26.95
N ASN A 368 -20.06 -10.12 27.51
CA ASN A 368 -19.03 -9.20 28.05
C ASN A 368 -18.04 -8.66 26.99
N TYR A 369 -18.31 -8.80 25.69
CA TYR A 369 -17.44 -8.29 24.62
C TYR A 369 -18.07 -7.09 23.88
N ILE A 370 -17.21 -6.28 23.27
CA ILE A 370 -17.61 -5.12 22.45
C ILE A 370 -18.39 -5.65 21.23
N GLY A 371 -19.67 -5.28 21.11
CA GLY A 371 -20.58 -5.73 20.03
C GLY A 371 -21.77 -6.58 20.48
N CYS A 372 -21.94 -6.82 21.78
CA CYS A 372 -23.20 -7.36 22.31
C CYS A 372 -24.17 -6.20 22.64
N ASP A 373 -25.18 -5.99 21.78
CA ASP A 373 -26.17 -4.92 21.96
C ASP A 373 -27.06 -5.14 23.20
N ALA A 374 -27.06 -6.32 23.83
CA ALA A 374 -27.92 -6.62 24.98
C ALA A 374 -27.68 -5.68 26.16
N ALA A 375 -26.42 -5.36 26.46
CA ALA A 375 -26.08 -4.39 27.50
C ALA A 375 -26.45 -2.97 27.08
N GLU A 376 -26.13 -2.59 25.84
CA GLU A 376 -26.46 -1.27 25.31
C GLU A 376 -27.98 -1.01 25.30
N ASN A 377 -28.76 -1.93 24.75
CA ASN A 377 -30.22 -1.87 24.71
C ASN A 377 -30.83 -1.81 26.11
N SER A 378 -30.28 -2.56 27.08
CA SER A 378 -30.74 -2.52 28.47
C SER A 378 -30.48 -1.16 29.14
N VAL A 379 -29.40 -0.45 28.76
CA VAL A 379 -29.16 0.93 29.22
C VAL A 379 -30.07 1.91 28.46
N ASN A 380 -30.15 1.78 27.13
CA ASN A 380 -30.86 2.64 26.17
C ASN A 380 -32.38 2.75 26.42
N GLU A 381 -33.08 1.64 26.67
CA GLU A 381 -34.54 1.64 26.81
C GLU A 381 -35.03 2.46 28.02
N LYS A 382 -34.31 2.43 29.15
CA LYS A 382 -34.86 2.91 30.44
C LYS A 382 -34.30 4.23 30.93
N VAL A 383 -33.03 4.51 30.61
CA VAL A 383 -32.33 5.71 31.12
C VAL A 383 -32.31 6.83 30.07
N PHE A 384 -32.14 6.49 28.79
CA PHE A 384 -31.98 7.47 27.72
C PHE A 384 -33.32 8.04 27.23
N GLU A 385 -34.38 7.24 27.20
CA GLU A 385 -35.74 7.74 26.88
C GLU A 385 -36.27 8.72 27.94
N ALA A 386 -35.94 8.50 29.22
CA ALA A 386 -36.40 9.35 30.32
C ALA A 386 -35.66 10.69 30.39
N PHE A 387 -34.43 10.77 29.86
CA PHE A 387 -33.56 11.94 29.99
C PHE A 387 -32.70 12.24 28.73
N PRO A 388 -33.34 12.51 27.57
CA PRO A 388 -32.64 12.67 26.29
C PRO A 388 -31.68 13.88 26.23
N ASP A 389 -31.93 14.93 27.01
CA ASP A 389 -31.05 16.11 27.05
C ASP A 389 -29.72 15.87 27.81
N ILE A 390 -29.61 14.76 28.56
CA ILE A 390 -28.47 14.46 29.44
C ILE A 390 -27.40 13.65 28.70
N TRP A 391 -27.73 13.06 27.55
CA TRP A 391 -26.87 12.19 26.76
C TRP A 391 -27.13 12.38 25.26
N ASN A 392 -26.13 12.94 24.58
CA ASN A 392 -26.18 13.34 23.18
C ASN A 392 -25.70 12.19 22.27
N ASP A 393 -26.56 11.20 22.02
CA ASP A 393 -26.33 10.04 21.13
C ASP A 393 -25.13 9.12 21.47
N THR A 394 -24.59 9.18 22.69
CA THR A 394 -23.41 8.36 23.06
C THR A 394 -23.80 6.91 23.37
N LYS A 395 -23.21 5.97 22.64
CA LYS A 395 -23.42 4.52 22.72
C LYS A 395 -22.38 3.82 23.59
N CYS A 396 -22.64 2.55 23.89
CA CYS A 396 -21.64 1.71 24.52
C CYS A 396 -20.48 1.49 23.53
N GLY A 397 -19.23 1.58 23.99
CA GLY A 397 -18.05 1.53 23.13
C GLY A 397 -17.69 2.85 22.46
N ASP A 398 -18.50 3.91 22.59
CA ASP A 398 -18.11 5.24 22.10
C ASP A 398 -16.95 5.81 22.91
N GLU A 399 -16.06 6.50 22.20
CA GLU A 399 -15.05 7.36 22.79
C GLU A 399 -15.63 8.77 23.03
N VAL A 400 -15.72 9.16 24.29
CA VAL A 400 -16.17 10.50 24.69
C VAL A 400 -14.98 11.40 25.00
N ALA A 401 -15.02 12.63 24.51
CA ALA A 401 -13.97 13.61 24.76
C ALA A 401 -13.83 13.90 26.26
N GLY A 402 -12.59 13.84 26.74
CA GLY A 402 -12.16 14.27 28.07
C GLY A 402 -12.39 15.76 28.33
N PRO A 403 -12.36 16.19 29.61
CA PRO A 403 -12.14 17.60 29.93
C PRO A 403 -10.80 18.12 29.39
N ASP A 404 -9.82 17.20 29.28
CA ASP A 404 -8.59 17.41 28.53
C ASP A 404 -8.81 17.11 27.03
N PRO A 405 -8.58 18.08 26.11
CA PRO A 405 -8.70 17.86 24.68
C PRO A 405 -7.77 16.79 24.10
N SER A 406 -6.73 16.38 24.83
CA SER A 406 -5.82 15.28 24.41
C SER A 406 -6.29 13.88 24.80
N CYS A 407 -7.38 13.73 25.56
CA CYS A 407 -7.81 12.44 26.10
C CYS A 407 -9.23 12.06 25.65
N THR A 408 -9.45 10.78 25.33
CA THR A 408 -10.77 10.19 25.11
C THR A 408 -11.05 9.09 26.13
N TYR A 409 -12.30 8.95 26.56
CA TYR A 409 -12.74 7.93 27.50
C TYR A 409 -13.64 6.94 26.80
N LEU A 410 -13.44 5.65 27.04
CA LEU A 410 -14.26 4.60 26.48
C LEU A 410 -15.48 4.34 27.37
N MET A 411 -16.67 4.44 26.78
CA MET A 411 -17.91 4.08 27.48
C MET A 411 -18.05 2.55 27.53
N LEU A 412 -18.22 1.99 28.72
CA LEU A 412 -18.31 0.55 28.95
C LEU A 412 -19.70 0.17 29.46
N CYS A 413 -20.29 -0.84 28.83
CA CYS A 413 -21.55 -1.44 29.25
C CYS A 413 -21.37 -2.96 29.30
N LYS A 414 -21.98 -3.63 30.27
CA LYS A 414 -21.94 -5.09 30.37
C LYS A 414 -23.14 -5.68 31.11
N CYS A 415 -23.49 -6.91 30.78
CA CYS A 415 -24.41 -7.72 31.56
C CYS A 415 -23.70 -8.32 32.79
N ILE A 416 -24.38 -8.36 33.94
CA ILE A 416 -23.81 -8.85 35.20
C ILE A 416 -24.82 -9.71 35.96
N TRP A 417 -24.39 -10.92 36.34
CA TRP A 417 -25.24 -11.83 37.10
C TRP A 417 -25.48 -11.28 38.51
N ASN A 418 -26.75 -11.18 38.90
CA ASN A 418 -27.15 -10.80 40.25
C ASN A 418 -27.60 -12.04 41.03
N SER A 419 -26.68 -12.59 41.83
CA SER A 419 -26.93 -13.77 42.67
C SER A 419 -27.99 -13.55 43.76
N SER A 420 -28.38 -12.31 44.04
CA SER A 420 -29.45 -12.02 45.02
C SER A 420 -30.85 -12.13 44.40
N THR A 421 -30.97 -11.87 43.09
CA THR A 421 -32.24 -11.93 42.35
C THR A 421 -32.32 -13.15 41.42
N ASN A 422 -31.23 -13.91 41.26
CA ASN A 422 -31.08 -14.98 40.27
C ASN A 422 -31.47 -14.53 38.85
N LYS A 423 -31.05 -13.31 38.49
CA LYS A 423 -31.30 -12.72 37.18
C LYS A 423 -30.05 -12.01 36.68
N CYS A 424 -29.94 -11.91 35.37
CA CYS A 424 -28.93 -11.09 34.73
C CYS A 424 -29.38 -9.62 34.72
N ASP A 425 -28.57 -8.76 35.34
CA ASP A 425 -28.72 -7.31 35.37
C ASP A 425 -27.72 -6.68 34.37
N TYR A 426 -27.67 -5.35 34.31
CA TYR A 426 -26.70 -4.61 33.51
C TYR A 426 -26.00 -3.53 34.34
N THR A 427 -24.83 -3.10 33.87
CA THR A 427 -24.05 -2.03 34.48
C THR A 427 -23.32 -1.23 33.40
N TRP A 428 -23.12 0.06 33.67
CA TRP A 428 -22.38 0.97 32.79
C TRP A 428 -21.36 1.78 33.57
N GLY A 429 -20.31 2.24 32.89
CA GLY A 429 -19.22 3.03 33.44
C GLY A 429 -18.26 3.50 32.35
N SER A 430 -17.11 4.04 32.73
CA SER A 430 -16.10 4.51 31.77
C SER A 430 -14.69 4.14 32.20
N SER A 431 -13.84 3.83 31.24
CA SER A 431 -12.40 3.68 31.44
C SER A 431 -11.62 4.71 30.60
N PRO A 432 -10.41 5.11 31.04
CA PRO A 432 -9.51 5.89 30.19
C PRO A 432 -9.24 5.15 28.87
N GLY A 433 -9.22 5.88 27.74
CA GLY A 433 -8.84 5.34 26.43
C GLY A 433 -7.32 5.20 26.26
N LEU A 434 -6.89 4.53 25.18
CA LEU A 434 -5.48 4.22 24.89
C LEU A 434 -4.55 5.44 24.79
N ASP A 435 -5.09 6.61 24.42
CA ASP A 435 -4.31 7.84 24.17
C ASP A 435 -4.03 8.67 25.44
N CYS A 436 -4.51 8.22 26.61
CA CYS A 436 -4.42 8.95 27.86
C CYS A 436 -3.09 8.69 28.61
N ASP A 437 -1.94 9.01 27.99
CA ASP A 437 -0.57 8.92 28.56
C ASP A 437 -0.15 7.50 29.07
N PRO A 438 1.01 6.95 28.63
CA PRO A 438 1.53 5.68 29.16
C PRO A 438 1.80 5.66 30.67
N ASP A 439 1.78 6.80 31.37
CA ASP A 439 1.87 6.84 32.83
C ASP A 439 0.50 6.67 33.50
N SER A 440 0.22 5.42 33.90
CA SER A 440 -0.92 4.77 34.62
C SER A 440 -1.70 5.52 35.73
N SER A 441 -1.79 6.84 35.69
CA SER A 441 -2.23 7.70 36.79
C SER A 441 -3.73 8.06 36.78
N ILE A 442 -4.45 7.76 35.69
CA ILE A 442 -5.90 8.02 35.62
C ILE A 442 -6.68 6.78 36.08
N PRO A 443 -7.44 6.86 37.19
CA PRO A 443 -8.19 5.73 37.70
C PRO A 443 -9.48 5.52 36.89
N ALA A 444 -10.01 4.29 36.91
CA ALA A 444 -11.39 4.06 36.51
C ALA A 444 -12.32 4.91 37.39
N ILE A 445 -13.22 5.68 36.77
CA ILE A 445 -14.12 6.59 37.50
C ILE A 445 -15.02 5.78 38.44
N GLY A 446 -15.77 4.85 37.89
CA GLY A 446 -16.69 3.98 38.64
C GLY A 446 -17.72 3.35 37.72
N ASN A 447 -18.56 2.50 38.29
CA ASN A 447 -19.63 1.82 37.58
C ASN A 447 -20.96 2.00 38.32
N CYS A 448 -22.04 2.19 37.56
CA CYS A 448 -23.40 2.21 38.06
C CYS A 448 -24.02 0.82 37.90
N LYS A 449 -24.39 0.17 39.01
CA LYS A 449 -25.15 -1.09 38.98
C LYS A 449 -26.64 -0.80 39.02
N TYR A 450 -27.39 -1.42 38.13
CA TYR A 450 -28.84 -1.33 38.06
C TYR A 450 -29.49 -2.61 38.62
N SER A 451 -30.66 -2.48 39.24
CA SER A 451 -31.49 -3.62 39.61
C SER A 451 -32.96 -3.25 39.54
N GLU A 452 -33.73 -4.05 38.81
CA GLU A 452 -35.16 -3.84 38.57
C GLU A 452 -36.05 -4.65 39.51
N SER A 453 -37.20 -4.10 39.86
CA SER A 453 -38.26 -4.75 40.59
C SER A 453 -39.61 -4.55 39.90
N THR A 454 -40.24 -5.67 39.53
CA THR A 454 -41.60 -5.75 39.00
C THR A 454 -42.48 -6.45 40.04
N VAL A 455 -42.92 -5.70 41.06
CA VAL A 455 -43.86 -6.23 42.06
C VAL A 455 -45.31 -6.21 41.54
N ASP A 456 -45.53 -5.63 40.36
CA ASP A 456 -46.82 -5.44 39.71
C ASP A 456 -47.21 -6.65 38.83
N THR A 457 -48.45 -7.11 39.01
CA THR A 457 -49.07 -8.24 38.31
C THR A 457 -49.88 -7.83 37.09
N CYS A 458 -49.87 -6.56 36.70
CA CYS A 458 -50.57 -6.05 35.50
C CYS A 458 -52.11 -6.19 35.59
N ASP A 459 -52.66 -6.35 36.80
CA ASP A 459 -54.09 -6.59 37.02
C ASP A 459 -54.98 -5.39 36.64
N ASP A 460 -54.42 -4.18 36.60
CA ASP A 460 -55.13 -2.94 36.25
C ASP A 460 -54.92 -2.48 34.80
N GLY A 461 -54.24 -3.31 33.99
CA GLY A 461 -53.92 -3.02 32.59
C GLY A 461 -52.67 -2.16 32.40
N PHE A 462 -51.97 -1.82 33.47
CA PHE A 462 -50.67 -1.16 33.44
C PHE A 462 -49.66 -2.00 34.22
N LEU A 463 -48.41 -2.00 33.76
CA LEU A 463 -47.29 -2.61 34.45
C LEU A 463 -46.42 -1.49 35.02
N GLU A 464 -46.44 -1.32 36.33
CA GLU A 464 -45.50 -0.47 37.06
C GLU A 464 -44.22 -1.26 37.38
N TYR A 465 -43.10 -0.74 36.93
CA TYR A 465 -41.79 -1.26 37.28
C TYR A 465 -40.90 -0.16 37.84
N SER A 466 -40.07 -0.53 38.80
CA SER A 466 -39.14 0.39 39.46
C SER A 466 -37.73 -0.17 39.42
N TRP A 467 -36.76 0.72 39.50
CA TRP A 467 -35.37 0.35 39.53
C TRP A 467 -34.58 1.12 40.57
N SER A 468 -33.62 0.40 41.13
CA SER A 468 -32.64 0.92 42.06
C SER A 468 -31.28 0.94 41.39
N THR A 469 -30.50 1.96 41.70
CA THR A 469 -29.11 2.08 41.25
C THR A 469 -28.17 2.13 42.43
N ILE A 470 -26.97 1.59 42.25
CA ILE A 470 -25.88 1.67 43.22
C ILE A 470 -24.62 2.10 42.46
N TRP A 471 -24.06 3.24 42.85
CA TRP A 471 -22.77 3.70 42.33
C TRP A 471 -21.62 3.07 43.10
N ALA A 472 -20.65 2.52 42.37
CA ALA A 472 -19.41 1.99 42.93
C ALA A 472 -18.20 2.71 42.30
N TRP A 473 -17.43 3.41 43.13
CA TRP A 473 -16.19 4.06 42.71
C TRP A 473 -15.13 3.04 42.27
N GLY A 474 -14.28 3.41 41.30
CA GLY A 474 -13.12 2.61 40.94
C GLY A 474 -12.16 2.46 42.13
N ALA A 475 -11.46 1.31 42.18
CA ALA A 475 -10.65 0.92 43.33
C ALA A 475 -9.57 1.97 43.67
N ASP A 476 -9.00 2.62 42.65
CA ASP A 476 -7.91 3.60 42.79
C ASP A 476 -8.38 5.06 42.71
N ASN A 477 -9.69 5.31 42.68
CA ASN A 477 -10.26 6.65 42.46
C ASN A 477 -10.48 7.48 43.74
N GLY A 478 -9.86 7.13 44.87
CA GLY A 478 -10.12 7.78 46.16
C GLY A 478 -8.96 8.62 46.69
N TYR A 479 -9.11 9.94 46.75
CA TYR A 479 -8.03 10.87 47.13
C TYR A 479 -8.31 11.63 48.43
N THR A 480 -7.30 11.83 49.28
CA THR A 480 -7.43 12.58 50.55
C THR A 480 -7.51 14.10 50.35
N ALA A 481 -7.07 14.58 49.19
CA ALA A 481 -7.19 15.96 48.72
C ALA A 481 -7.31 15.96 47.19
N TYR A 482 -8.06 16.89 46.59
CA TYR A 482 -8.29 16.92 45.14
C TYR A 482 -6.98 17.04 44.33
N GLY A 483 -6.01 17.83 44.79
CA GLY A 483 -4.71 17.98 44.11
C GLY A 483 -3.79 16.75 44.18
N ASN A 484 -4.23 15.64 44.79
CA ASN A 484 -3.54 14.36 44.72
C ASN A 484 -4.08 13.45 43.61
N GLY A 485 -5.14 13.89 42.92
CA GLY A 485 -5.77 13.15 41.82
C GLY A 485 -5.38 13.70 40.44
N PRO A 486 -6.05 13.23 39.38
CA PRO A 486 -5.67 13.50 37.98
C PRO A 486 -5.91 14.95 37.50
N SER A 487 -6.67 15.74 38.25
CA SER A 487 -7.02 17.13 37.92
C SER A 487 -6.80 18.07 39.10
N ASP A 488 -6.37 19.30 38.80
CA ASP A 488 -6.27 20.41 39.75
C ASP A 488 -7.62 21.14 39.96
N GLU A 489 -8.62 20.84 39.13
CA GLU A 489 -9.94 21.48 39.20
C GLU A 489 -10.84 20.75 40.21
N VAL A 490 -11.19 21.42 41.31
CA VAL A 490 -12.10 20.86 42.34
C VAL A 490 -13.46 20.46 41.77
N ALA A 491 -13.89 21.12 40.69
CA ALA A 491 -15.13 20.83 39.98
C ALA A 491 -15.14 19.43 39.35
N ASP A 492 -13.98 18.81 39.14
CA ASP A 492 -13.88 17.47 38.58
C ASP A 492 -14.07 16.38 39.63
N TYR A 493 -14.19 16.72 40.91
CA TYR A 493 -14.30 15.74 41.99
C TYR A 493 -15.69 15.70 42.61
N VAL A 494 -16.02 14.56 43.22
CA VAL A 494 -17.17 14.35 44.10
C VAL A 494 -16.66 13.93 45.47
N LEU A 495 -16.99 14.71 46.50
CA LEU A 495 -16.62 14.39 47.88
C LEU A 495 -17.61 13.36 48.44
N ALA A 496 -17.15 12.14 48.69
CA ALA A 496 -17.93 11.07 49.29
C ALA A 496 -17.13 10.36 50.38
N ASN A 497 -17.75 10.04 51.52
CA ASN A 497 -17.10 9.33 52.64
C ASN A 497 -15.75 9.93 53.12
N GLY A 498 -15.55 11.24 52.95
CA GLY A 498 -14.33 11.94 53.35
C GLY A 498 -13.16 11.85 52.36
N LEU A 499 -13.36 11.28 51.16
CA LEU A 499 -12.41 11.26 50.06
C LEU A 499 -12.97 12.01 48.85
N TYR A 500 -12.07 12.62 48.06
CA TYR A 500 -12.37 13.21 46.77
C TYR A 500 -12.26 12.13 45.70
N TYR A 501 -13.35 11.87 44.98
CA TYR A 501 -13.38 10.94 43.85
C TYR A 501 -13.38 11.69 42.54
N TYR A 502 -12.49 11.35 41.61
CA TYR A 502 -12.43 12.00 40.30
C TYR A 502 -13.64 11.54 39.45
N ASP A 503 -14.50 12.49 39.12
CA ASP A 503 -15.72 12.34 38.32
C ASP A 503 -16.03 13.65 37.58
N PRO A 504 -15.24 13.98 36.54
CA PRO A 504 -15.38 15.23 35.79
C PRO A 504 -16.69 15.33 35.02
N PHE A 505 -17.26 14.19 34.62
CA PHE A 505 -18.51 14.12 33.86
C PHE A 505 -19.76 13.95 34.72
N LYS A 506 -19.59 13.92 36.05
CA LYS A 506 -20.66 13.72 37.02
C LYS A 506 -21.45 12.43 36.79
N LEU A 507 -20.78 11.36 36.31
CA LEU A 507 -21.40 10.07 36.04
C LEU A 507 -22.02 9.46 37.30
N SER A 508 -21.38 9.66 38.44
CA SER A 508 -21.92 9.22 39.73
C SER A 508 -23.27 9.87 40.04
N GLN A 509 -23.48 11.11 39.62
CA GLN A 509 -24.73 11.85 39.81
C GLN A 509 -25.78 11.46 38.77
N LYS A 510 -25.36 10.88 37.64
CA LYS A 510 -26.26 10.31 36.61
C LYS A 510 -26.74 8.91 36.97
N CYS A 511 -26.12 8.24 37.94
CA CYS A 511 -26.52 6.92 38.42
C CYS A 511 -27.77 7.00 39.34
N ILE A 512 -28.94 7.28 38.76
CA ILE A 512 -30.18 7.49 39.50
C ILE A 512 -31.22 6.37 39.30
N GLY A 513 -31.88 5.98 40.40
CA GLY A 513 -33.04 5.09 40.39
C GLY A 513 -34.31 5.80 39.92
N GLY A 514 -35.34 5.03 39.59
CA GLY A 514 -36.60 5.56 39.05
C GLY A 514 -37.71 4.52 38.96
N SER A 515 -38.83 4.90 38.37
CA SER A 515 -39.94 4.01 38.04
C SER A 515 -40.64 4.46 36.77
N ASN A 516 -41.29 3.52 36.09
CA ASN A 516 -42.06 3.79 34.89
C ASN A 516 -43.33 2.91 34.89
N ILE A 517 -44.34 3.38 34.16
CA ILE A 517 -45.63 2.69 34.02
C ILE A 517 -45.90 2.55 32.53
N ILE A 518 -45.94 1.32 32.05
CA ILE A 518 -46.27 1.02 30.65
C ILE A 518 -47.62 0.30 30.57
N PRO A 519 -48.44 0.54 29.53
CA PRO A 519 -49.62 -0.27 29.31
C PRO A 519 -49.20 -1.71 29.04
N CYS A 520 -49.89 -2.66 29.66
CA CYS A 520 -49.53 -4.06 29.49
C CYS A 520 -49.61 -4.48 28.01
N PRO A 521 -48.72 -5.39 27.55
CA PRO A 521 -48.85 -5.96 26.23
C PRO A 521 -50.25 -6.57 26.12
N ALA A 522 -50.97 -6.26 25.04
CA ALA A 522 -52.29 -6.81 24.82
C ALA A 522 -52.16 -8.34 24.81
N GLU A 523 -52.63 -9.01 25.87
CA GLU A 523 -52.89 -10.43 25.79
C GLU A 523 -53.93 -10.60 24.67
N ILE A 524 -53.47 -11.03 23.51
CA ILE A 524 -54.37 -11.51 22.47
C ILE A 524 -54.97 -12.77 23.06
N GLN A 525 -56.10 -12.63 23.77
CA GLN A 525 -57.02 -13.73 23.95
C GLN A 525 -57.49 -14.11 22.56
N LEU A 526 -56.76 -15.02 21.90
CA LEU A 526 -57.17 -15.60 20.65
C LEU A 526 -58.56 -16.20 20.91
N PRO A 527 -59.64 -15.65 20.32
CA PRO A 527 -60.99 -16.15 20.58
C PRO A 527 -61.18 -17.59 20.10
N PHE A 528 -60.16 -18.14 19.42
CA PHE A 528 -60.14 -19.46 18.82
C PHE A 528 -59.69 -20.60 19.76
N PHE A 529 -58.99 -20.31 20.88
CA PHE A 529 -58.43 -21.34 21.78
C PHE A 529 -59.14 -21.43 23.15
N GLY A 530 -60.43 -21.12 23.21
CA GLY A 530 -61.23 -21.45 24.40
C GLY A 530 -61.43 -22.96 24.55
N PHE A 531 -61.48 -23.48 25.79
CA PHE A 531 -61.74 -24.90 26.10
C PHE A 531 -62.97 -25.45 25.38
N TYR A 532 -64.02 -24.62 25.23
CA TYR A 532 -65.22 -24.99 24.48
C TYR A 532 -64.99 -25.16 22.97
N ASN A 533 -64.14 -24.33 22.36
CA ASN A 533 -63.80 -24.43 20.93
C ASN A 533 -62.89 -25.63 20.65
N LEU A 534 -62.00 -25.97 21.58
CA LEU A 534 -61.25 -27.23 21.55
C LEU A 534 -62.18 -28.44 21.57
N ILE A 535 -63.16 -28.45 22.49
CA ILE A 535 -64.15 -29.52 22.59
C ILE A 535 -64.97 -29.66 21.30
N ILE A 536 -65.48 -28.54 20.75
CA ILE A 536 -66.26 -28.55 19.51
C ILE A 536 -65.42 -29.11 18.35
N THR A 537 -64.16 -28.70 18.24
CA THR A 537 -63.25 -29.16 17.19
C THR A 537 -62.98 -30.67 17.30
N ILE A 538 -62.76 -31.17 18.52
CA ILE A 538 -62.60 -32.62 18.77
C ILE A 538 -63.87 -33.37 18.33
N PHE A 539 -65.07 -32.90 18.71
CA PHE A 539 -66.32 -33.53 18.28
C PHE A 539 -66.52 -33.49 16.76
N LEU A 540 -66.11 -32.41 16.10
CA LEU A 540 -66.23 -32.25 14.66
C LEU A 540 -65.27 -33.20 13.91
N ILE A 541 -64.02 -33.32 14.39
CA ILE A 541 -63.04 -34.28 13.87
C ILE A 541 -63.53 -35.72 14.07
N VAL A 542 -64.01 -36.06 15.27
CA VAL A 542 -64.57 -37.38 15.58
C VAL A 542 -65.79 -37.67 14.69
N GLY A 543 -66.69 -36.69 14.51
CA GLY A 543 -67.85 -36.83 13.64
C GLY A 543 -67.49 -37.04 12.17
N ILE A 544 -66.53 -36.27 11.64
CA ILE A 544 -66.00 -36.47 10.28
C ILE A 544 -65.36 -37.85 10.15
N TYR A 545 -64.54 -38.25 11.12
CA TYR A 545 -63.89 -39.56 11.13
C TYR A 545 -64.91 -40.70 11.18
N SER A 546 -65.95 -40.59 12.01
CA SER A 546 -67.05 -41.56 12.06
C SER A 546 -67.84 -41.61 10.74
N MET A 547 -68.10 -40.47 10.09
CA MET A 547 -68.76 -40.45 8.78
C MET A 547 -67.89 -41.07 7.68
N ILE A 548 -66.57 -40.84 7.70
CA ILE A 548 -65.62 -41.47 6.78
C ILE A 548 -65.52 -42.98 7.03
N SER A 549 -65.56 -43.39 8.30
CA SER A 549 -65.50 -44.80 8.72
C SER A 549 -66.79 -45.56 8.37
N LEU A 550 -67.97 -44.95 8.56
CA LEU A 550 -69.26 -45.53 8.17
C LEU A 550 -69.46 -45.65 6.66
N ARG A 551 -68.71 -44.87 5.85
CA ARG A 551 -68.69 -45.00 4.38
C ARG A 551 -67.77 -46.11 3.88
N LYS A 552 -66.92 -46.70 4.74
CA LYS A 552 -65.97 -47.77 4.39
C LYS A 552 -66.48 -49.18 4.72
N ASN A 553 -67.65 -49.31 5.33
CA ASN A 553 -68.44 -50.55 5.43
C ASN A 553 -69.68 -50.44 4.55
#